data_AF-A0A2T4FZ73-F1
#
_entry.id   AF-A0A2T4FZ73-F1
#
_cell.length_a   1.000
_cell.length_b   1.000
_cell.length_c   1.000
_cell.angle_alpha   90.00
_cell.angle_beta   90.00
_cell.angle_gamma   90.00
#
_symmetry.space_group_name_H-M   'P 1'
#
loop_
_entity.id
_entity.type
_entity.pdbx_description
1 polymer ?
#
loop_
_entity_poly.entity_id
_entity_poly.type
_entity_poly.pdbx_seq_one_letter_code
_entity_poly.pdbx_strand_id
1 'polypeptide(L)'
;MPPIYQDAQEPDSDGEFIGTKINKWKDGDRQAALDLATFYDNKGQDDFARYWRRNADATEHQSQELLAALAVKNSDPALAHELFLCAFFQLQDCIHELSALYRKHNHVALGLNYDTYIENALFFTSLAEKTDDLHLHSAILTGTRPVLFQTKPGPTSYDNAQWGGGSLFVVCWGGVDFAVTALHVIENLGANRKEFRLLLPESPVPLDMYGGISPSHDLPPDRDELDDIYAWHIKGYPGSNNGFWAWDLERWSKPATDLSPGQQLYAAGYPDLDDRYDFENFKINEIAVIITGVAAGVLLDGVHVMDIEEVDHDLNLLSGGPVFAKFDDKFYYVGMILRGRSQSRKLNFLDSKYVIKLLDTHNQGHKSQKTTD
;
A
#
# COMPACT_ATOMS: atom_id res chain seq x y z
N MET A 1 1.65 41.23 -13.03
CA MET A 1 1.79 40.12 -12.06
C MET A 1 0.63 40.22 -11.09
N PRO A 2 -0.32 39.28 -11.09
CA PRO A 2 -1.31 39.19 -10.02
C PRO A 2 -0.68 38.52 -8.78
N PRO A 3 -1.26 38.71 -7.58
CA PRO A 3 -0.68 38.25 -6.32
C PRO A 3 -0.71 36.71 -6.21
N ILE A 4 0.39 36.11 -5.72
CA ILE A 4 0.66 34.66 -5.65
C ILE A 4 0.20 34.07 -4.30
N TYR A 5 -0.91 34.56 -3.75
CA TYR A 5 -1.56 33.91 -2.61
C TYR A 5 -3.05 34.00 -2.83
N GLN A 6 -3.62 32.95 -3.43
CA GLN A 6 -4.99 32.59 -3.14
C GLN A 6 -4.96 31.96 -1.75
N ASP A 7 -5.74 32.54 -0.84
CA ASP A 7 -5.98 32.01 0.50
C ASP A 7 -6.25 30.51 0.42
N ALA A 8 -5.66 29.76 1.36
CA ALA A 8 -5.93 28.33 1.50
C ALA A 8 -7.44 28.10 1.42
N GLN A 9 -7.88 27.25 0.48
CA GLN A 9 -9.27 26.83 0.39
C GLN A 9 -9.68 26.36 1.79
N GLU A 10 -10.71 26.99 2.36
CA GLU A 10 -11.23 26.56 3.66
C GLU A 10 -11.53 25.05 3.60
N PRO A 11 -11.15 24.27 4.62
CA PRO A 11 -11.38 22.83 4.61
C PRO A 11 -12.86 22.55 4.40
N ASP A 12 -13.16 21.62 3.47
CA ASP A 12 -14.52 21.16 3.23
C ASP A 12 -15.02 20.38 4.45
N SER A 13 -15.58 21.12 5.41
CA SER A 13 -16.07 20.60 6.68
C SER A 13 -17.17 19.54 6.51
N ASP A 14 -17.94 19.61 5.42
CA ASP A 14 -18.95 18.61 5.09
C ASP A 14 -18.26 17.31 4.60
N GLY A 15 -17.28 17.43 3.71
CA GLY A 15 -16.48 16.31 3.22
C GLY A 15 -15.69 15.58 4.33
N GLU A 16 -15.08 16.32 5.25
CA GLU A 16 -14.35 15.77 6.40
C GLU A 16 -15.29 15.03 7.36
N PHE A 17 -16.47 15.60 7.65
CA PHE A 17 -17.49 14.95 8.47
C PHE A 17 -17.96 13.65 7.82
N ILE A 18 -18.31 13.68 6.53
CA ILE A 18 -18.80 12.49 5.81
C ILE A 18 -17.74 11.40 5.80
N GLY A 19 -16.50 11.72 5.41
CA GLY A 19 -15.40 10.75 5.35
C GLY A 19 -15.12 10.10 6.71
N THR A 20 -15.10 10.91 7.78
CA THR A 20 -14.90 10.43 9.15
C THR A 20 -16.01 9.47 9.58
N LYS A 21 -17.28 9.81 9.29
CA LYS A 21 -18.42 8.98 9.69
C LYS A 21 -18.51 7.70 8.87
N ILE A 22 -18.17 7.73 7.59
CA ILE A 22 -18.09 6.53 6.76
C ILE A 22 -17.05 5.56 7.33
N ASN A 23 -15.86 6.04 7.71
CA ASN A 23 -14.82 5.17 8.28
C ASN A 23 -15.27 4.57 9.62
N LYS A 24 -15.83 5.38 10.52
CA LYS A 24 -16.36 4.88 11.80
C LYS A 24 -17.47 3.85 11.60
N TRP A 25 -18.38 4.08 10.66
CA TRP A 25 -19.42 3.11 10.34
C TRP A 25 -18.85 1.79 9.80
N LYS A 26 -17.83 1.86 8.93
CA LYS A 26 -17.10 0.66 8.47
C LYS A 26 -16.43 -0.10 9.62
N ASP A 27 -16.03 0.61 10.67
CA ASP A 27 -15.51 0.01 11.91
C ASP A 27 -16.63 -0.52 12.84
N GLY A 28 -17.88 -0.55 12.38
CA GLY A 28 -19.04 -1.06 13.12
C GLY A 28 -19.75 -0.03 13.99
N ASP A 29 -19.41 1.27 13.91
CA ASP A 29 -20.08 2.33 14.66
C ASP A 29 -21.45 2.67 14.02
N ARG A 30 -22.51 2.05 14.57
CA ARG A 30 -23.90 2.38 14.22
C ARG A 30 -24.19 3.87 14.32
N GLN A 31 -23.68 4.54 15.35
CA GLN A 31 -23.98 5.95 15.57
C GLN A 31 -23.45 6.79 14.42
N ALA A 32 -22.34 6.39 13.79
CA ALA A 32 -21.82 7.09 12.64
C ALA A 32 -22.76 7.03 11.42
N ALA A 33 -23.45 5.91 11.18
CA ALA A 33 -24.48 5.81 10.15
C ALA A 33 -25.74 6.63 10.50
N LEU A 34 -26.14 6.68 11.78
CA LEU A 34 -27.24 7.55 12.22
C LEU A 34 -26.89 9.03 12.06
N ASP A 35 -25.65 9.41 12.37
CA ASP A 35 -25.15 10.78 12.22
C ASP A 35 -25.11 11.20 10.74
N LEU A 36 -24.73 10.29 9.83
CA LEU A 36 -24.82 10.51 8.38
C LEU A 36 -26.28 10.66 7.95
N ALA A 37 -27.18 9.82 8.45
CA ALA A 37 -28.60 9.94 8.15
C ALA A 37 -29.14 11.31 8.55
N THR A 38 -28.85 11.77 9.78
CA THR A 38 -29.24 13.09 10.28
C THR A 38 -28.62 14.22 9.47
N PHE A 39 -27.34 14.10 9.07
CA PHE A 39 -26.68 15.08 8.21
C PHE A 39 -27.41 15.25 6.88
N TYR A 40 -27.76 14.16 6.20
CA TYR A 40 -28.47 14.19 4.92
C TYR A 40 -29.94 14.66 5.07
N ASP A 41 -30.61 14.29 6.17
CA ASP A 41 -31.97 14.76 6.50
C ASP A 41 -31.98 16.30 6.64
N ASN A 42 -31.00 16.86 7.36
CA ASN A 42 -30.86 18.30 7.56
C ASN A 42 -30.57 19.09 6.28
N LYS A 43 -30.06 18.42 5.24
CA LYS A 43 -29.78 19.00 3.92
C LYS A 43 -30.93 18.76 2.92
N GLY A 44 -32.04 18.15 3.36
CA GLY A 44 -33.19 17.82 2.51
C GLY A 44 -32.92 16.69 1.51
N GLN A 45 -31.95 15.82 1.80
CA GLN A 45 -31.54 14.69 0.96
C GLN A 45 -32.14 13.38 1.48
N ASP A 46 -33.47 13.27 1.42
CA ASP A 46 -34.25 12.20 2.08
C ASP A 46 -33.87 10.78 1.66
N ASP A 47 -33.47 10.58 0.40
CA ASP A 47 -33.05 9.26 -0.10
C ASP A 47 -31.72 8.81 0.50
N PHE A 48 -30.75 9.73 0.66
CA PHE A 48 -29.49 9.46 1.35
C PHE A 48 -29.72 9.25 2.85
N ALA A 49 -30.60 10.02 3.47
CA ALA A 49 -30.97 9.82 4.87
C ALA A 49 -31.59 8.43 5.10
N ARG A 50 -32.47 7.98 4.18
CA ARG A 50 -33.09 6.64 4.25
C ARG A 50 -32.07 5.52 4.03
N TYR A 51 -31.12 5.70 3.11
CA TYR A 51 -30.02 4.77 2.89
C TYR A 51 -29.21 4.55 4.17
N TRP A 52 -28.81 5.64 4.83
CA TRP A 52 -27.98 5.57 6.04
C TRP A 52 -28.74 5.02 7.26
N ARG A 53 -30.05 5.28 7.41
CA ARG A 53 -30.88 4.63 8.45
C ARG A 53 -30.90 3.11 8.29
N ARG A 54 -31.06 2.60 7.06
CA ARG A 54 -31.01 1.15 6.79
C ARG A 54 -29.65 0.55 7.13
N ASN A 55 -28.57 1.25 6.81
CA ASN A 55 -27.22 0.80 7.18
C ASN A 55 -27.00 0.79 8.70
N ALA A 56 -27.55 1.76 9.43
CA ALA A 56 -27.50 1.77 10.89
C ALA A 56 -28.23 0.58 11.52
N ASP A 57 -29.43 0.26 11.05
CA ASP A 57 -30.22 -0.88 11.53
C ASP A 57 -29.54 -2.22 11.20
N ALA A 58 -28.90 -2.29 10.03
CA ALA A 58 -28.08 -3.43 9.64
C ALA A 58 -26.89 -3.57 10.60
N THR A 59 -26.16 -2.48 10.90
CA THR A 59 -24.99 -2.47 11.80
C THR A 59 -25.29 -2.99 13.21
N GLU A 60 -26.49 -2.68 13.75
CA GLU A 60 -26.91 -3.16 15.06
C GLU A 60 -27.12 -4.69 15.12
N HIS A 61 -27.81 -5.26 14.13
CA HIS A 61 -28.05 -6.70 14.05
C HIS A 61 -26.76 -7.46 13.67
N GLN A 62 -25.99 -6.88 12.74
CA GLN A 62 -24.68 -7.33 12.29
C GLN A 62 -23.68 -7.51 13.43
N SER A 63 -23.63 -6.56 14.38
CA SER A 63 -22.73 -6.63 15.54
C SER A 63 -23.15 -7.72 16.54
N GLN A 64 -24.46 -7.95 16.73
CA GLN A 64 -24.94 -8.91 17.72
C GLN A 64 -24.67 -10.36 17.34
N GLU A 65 -24.91 -10.75 16.08
CA GLU A 65 -24.65 -12.12 15.61
C GLU A 65 -23.16 -12.44 15.64
N LEU A 66 -22.31 -11.51 15.19
CA LEU A 66 -20.87 -11.66 15.23
C LEU A 66 -20.34 -11.79 16.68
N LEU A 67 -20.80 -10.92 17.59
CA LEU A 67 -20.40 -10.97 19.00
C LEU A 67 -20.90 -12.25 19.69
N ALA A 68 -22.12 -12.68 19.39
CA ALA A 68 -22.67 -13.93 19.91
C ALA A 68 -21.87 -15.14 19.40
N ALA A 69 -21.52 -15.17 18.11
CA ALA A 69 -20.68 -16.20 17.51
C ALA A 69 -19.30 -16.26 18.20
N LEU A 70 -18.66 -15.10 18.38
CA LEU A 70 -17.37 -14.98 19.07
C LEU A 70 -17.43 -15.47 20.53
N ALA A 71 -18.54 -15.22 21.23
CA ALA A 71 -18.73 -15.66 22.61
C ALA A 71 -18.84 -17.19 22.74
N VAL A 72 -19.42 -17.86 21.75
CA VAL A 72 -19.69 -19.32 21.80
C VAL A 72 -18.72 -20.16 20.96
N LYS A 73 -17.83 -19.55 20.15
CA LYS A 73 -16.92 -20.25 19.22
C LYS A 73 -16.06 -21.37 19.82
N ASN A 74 -15.81 -21.32 21.12
CA ASN A 74 -15.01 -22.33 21.83
C ASN A 74 -15.85 -23.33 22.64
N SER A 75 -17.12 -23.04 22.90
CA SER A 75 -18.01 -23.86 23.74
C SER A 75 -19.10 -24.58 22.95
N ASP A 76 -19.61 -23.95 21.89
CA ASP A 76 -20.66 -24.49 21.03
C ASP A 76 -20.32 -24.18 19.55
N PRO A 77 -19.54 -25.05 18.89
CA PRO A 77 -19.07 -24.80 17.53
C PRO A 77 -20.19 -24.85 16.49
N ALA A 78 -21.28 -25.58 16.73
CA ALA A 78 -22.44 -25.61 15.84
C ALA A 78 -23.21 -24.28 15.89
N LEU A 79 -23.49 -23.78 17.09
CA LEU A 79 -24.14 -22.47 17.25
C LEU A 79 -23.25 -21.33 16.74
N ALA A 80 -21.94 -21.39 17.01
CA ALA A 80 -21.01 -20.38 16.50
C ALA A 80 -21.00 -20.34 14.98
N HIS A 81 -21.00 -21.51 14.35
CA HIS A 81 -21.03 -21.64 12.89
C HIS A 81 -22.29 -21.04 12.27
N GLU A 82 -23.47 -21.33 12.83
CA GLU A 82 -24.74 -20.74 12.39
C GLU A 82 -24.71 -19.21 12.48
N LEU A 83 -24.28 -18.68 13.63
CA LEU A 83 -24.22 -17.24 13.87
C LEU A 83 -23.20 -16.53 12.97
N PHE A 84 -22.03 -17.13 12.73
CA PHE A 84 -21.07 -16.56 11.78
C PHE A 84 -21.59 -16.60 10.34
N LEU A 85 -22.33 -17.64 9.92
CA LEU A 85 -22.94 -17.65 8.60
C LEU A 85 -24.00 -16.55 8.45
N CYS A 86 -24.85 -16.35 9.46
CA CYS A 86 -25.80 -15.24 9.47
C CYS A 86 -25.08 -13.89 9.37
N ALA A 87 -24.03 -13.67 10.16
CA ALA A 87 -23.21 -12.46 10.11
C ALA A 87 -22.56 -12.27 8.72
N PHE A 88 -22.01 -13.33 8.12
CA PHE A 88 -21.43 -13.30 6.77
C PHE A 88 -22.45 -12.90 5.69
N PHE A 89 -23.66 -13.47 5.71
CA PHE A 89 -24.72 -13.08 4.77
C PHE A 89 -25.23 -11.64 4.98
N GLN A 90 -24.99 -11.09 6.17
CA GLN A 90 -25.19 -9.68 6.48
C GLN A 90 -23.95 -8.81 6.20
N LEU A 91 -22.97 -9.33 5.45
CA LEU A 91 -21.75 -8.63 5.02
C LEU A 91 -20.78 -8.27 6.18
N GLN A 92 -20.76 -9.07 7.25
CA GLN A 92 -19.74 -8.93 8.30
C GLN A 92 -18.46 -9.64 7.93
N ASP A 93 -17.32 -9.03 8.30
CA ASP A 93 -16.02 -9.66 8.17
C ASP A 93 -15.83 -10.72 9.26
N CYS A 94 -16.11 -11.97 8.89
CA CYS A 94 -15.95 -13.16 9.73
C CYS A 94 -15.42 -14.36 8.93
N ILE A 95 -14.78 -14.06 7.78
CA ILE A 95 -14.29 -15.06 6.84
C ILE A 95 -13.22 -15.94 7.51
N HIS A 96 -12.32 -15.33 8.26
CA HIS A 96 -11.25 -16.03 8.99
C HIS A 96 -11.80 -16.89 10.14
N GLU A 97 -12.81 -16.40 10.86
CA GLU A 97 -13.49 -17.14 11.91
C GLU A 97 -14.18 -18.39 11.36
N LEU A 98 -14.89 -18.26 10.24
CA LEU A 98 -15.52 -19.39 9.53
C LEU A 98 -14.47 -20.38 9.04
N SER A 99 -13.42 -19.91 8.34
CA SER A 99 -12.32 -20.76 7.89
C SER A 99 -11.67 -21.53 9.05
N ALA A 100 -11.43 -20.85 10.18
CA ALA A 100 -10.86 -21.47 11.37
C ALA A 100 -11.77 -22.53 12.00
N LEU A 101 -13.09 -22.30 12.03
CA LEU A 101 -14.06 -23.31 12.50
C LEU A 101 -14.01 -24.57 11.65
N TYR A 102 -14.03 -24.45 10.32
CA TYR A 102 -13.96 -25.59 9.40
C TYR A 102 -12.64 -26.35 9.52
N ARG A 103 -11.51 -25.66 9.75
CA ARG A 103 -10.20 -26.31 9.98
C ARG A 103 -10.14 -27.06 11.32
N LYS A 104 -10.83 -26.57 12.35
CA LYS A 104 -10.73 -27.10 13.72
C LYS A 104 -11.74 -28.20 14.02
N HIS A 105 -12.93 -28.14 13.43
CA HIS A 105 -14.07 -29.00 13.76
C HIS A 105 -14.52 -29.81 12.55
N ASN A 106 -15.03 -31.03 12.80
CA ASN A 106 -15.61 -31.88 11.76
C ASN A 106 -17.10 -31.56 11.52
N HIS A 107 -17.68 -32.15 10.48
CA HIS A 107 -19.08 -31.91 10.10
C HIS A 107 -20.09 -32.16 11.24
N VAL A 108 -19.88 -33.18 12.08
CA VAL A 108 -20.78 -33.49 13.21
C VAL A 108 -20.75 -32.37 14.26
N ALA A 109 -19.55 -31.90 14.61
CA ALA A 109 -19.37 -30.83 15.59
C ALA A 109 -19.95 -29.49 15.12
N LEU A 110 -20.01 -29.26 13.81
CA LEU A 110 -20.62 -28.07 13.22
C LEU A 110 -22.12 -28.25 12.91
N GLY A 111 -22.71 -29.41 13.22
CA GLY A 111 -24.13 -29.68 12.94
C GLY A 111 -24.45 -29.84 11.45
N LEU A 112 -23.46 -30.16 10.62
CA LEU A 112 -23.58 -30.26 9.17
C LEU A 112 -23.56 -31.72 8.68
N ASN A 113 -24.18 -31.93 7.52
CA ASN A 113 -23.91 -33.12 6.73
C ASN A 113 -22.50 -33.02 6.09
N TYR A 114 -21.96 -34.17 5.66
CA TYR A 114 -20.59 -34.24 5.15
C TYR A 114 -20.38 -33.40 3.88
N ASP A 115 -21.30 -33.45 2.92
CA ASP A 115 -21.14 -32.78 1.63
C ASP A 115 -21.15 -31.25 1.79
N THR A 116 -22.10 -30.71 2.55
CA THR A 116 -22.17 -29.27 2.88
C THR A 116 -20.94 -28.81 3.65
N TYR A 117 -20.40 -29.65 4.55
CA TYR A 117 -19.16 -29.32 5.25
C TYR A 117 -17.99 -29.18 4.27
N ILE A 118 -17.82 -30.12 3.34
CA ILE A 118 -16.71 -30.08 2.37
C ILE A 118 -16.83 -28.86 1.45
N GLU A 119 -18.01 -28.61 0.90
CA GLU A 119 -18.26 -27.46 0.01
C GLU A 119 -17.93 -26.14 0.71
N ASN A 120 -18.46 -25.95 1.92
CA ASN A 120 -18.24 -24.71 2.64
C ASN A 120 -16.80 -24.57 3.16
N ALA A 121 -16.17 -25.65 3.61
CA ALA A 121 -14.77 -25.60 4.06
C ALA A 121 -13.84 -25.16 2.93
N LEU A 122 -14.05 -25.66 1.71
CA LEU A 122 -13.32 -25.23 0.51
C LEU A 122 -13.62 -23.77 0.18
N PHE A 123 -14.90 -23.38 0.18
CA PHE A 123 -15.32 -22.01 -0.11
C PHE A 123 -14.68 -20.99 0.84
N PHE A 124 -14.81 -21.17 2.15
CA PHE A 124 -14.29 -20.22 3.15
C PHE A 124 -12.77 -20.24 3.26
N THR A 125 -12.12 -21.37 3.00
CA THR A 125 -10.65 -21.41 2.90
C THR A 125 -10.16 -20.59 1.70
N SER A 126 -10.75 -20.81 0.52
CA SER A 126 -10.39 -20.05 -0.68
C SER A 126 -10.73 -18.57 -0.55
N LEU A 127 -11.84 -18.23 0.12
CA LEU A 127 -12.22 -16.85 0.35
C LEU A 127 -11.28 -16.15 1.34
N ALA A 128 -10.87 -16.82 2.43
CA ALA A 128 -9.89 -16.29 3.37
C ALA A 128 -8.54 -16.00 2.68
N GLU A 129 -8.06 -16.95 1.88
CA GLU A 129 -6.83 -16.79 1.10
C GLU A 129 -6.91 -15.59 0.13
N LYS A 130 -8.03 -15.44 -0.57
CA LYS A 130 -8.25 -14.29 -1.47
C LYS A 130 -8.32 -12.97 -0.72
N THR A 131 -8.98 -12.93 0.44
CA THR A 131 -9.07 -11.72 1.28
C THR A 131 -7.69 -11.35 1.82
N ASP A 132 -6.91 -12.32 2.29
CA ASP A 132 -5.54 -12.10 2.76
C ASP A 132 -4.63 -11.56 1.65
N ASP A 133 -4.74 -12.13 0.44
CA ASP A 133 -4.02 -11.67 -0.75
C ASP A 133 -4.41 -10.23 -1.13
N LEU A 134 -5.72 -9.93 -1.16
CA LEU A 134 -6.23 -8.57 -1.41
C LEU A 134 -5.73 -7.56 -0.38
N HIS A 135 -5.76 -7.93 0.90
CA HIS A 135 -5.26 -7.09 1.98
C HIS A 135 -3.76 -6.87 1.87
N LEU A 136 -2.98 -7.91 1.54
CA LEU A 136 -1.55 -7.79 1.32
C LEU A 136 -1.24 -6.86 0.13
N HIS A 137 -1.89 -7.09 -1.01
CA HIS A 137 -1.72 -6.28 -2.21
C HIS A 137 -2.12 -4.82 -1.97
N SER A 138 -3.26 -4.58 -1.32
CA SER A 138 -3.69 -3.23 -0.94
C SER A 138 -2.71 -2.59 0.05
N ALA A 139 -2.22 -3.34 1.03
CA ALA A 139 -1.30 -2.82 2.04
C ALA A 139 0.15 -2.71 1.58
N ILE A 140 0.54 -3.10 0.36
CA ILE A 140 1.94 -3.04 -0.08
C ILE A 140 2.07 -2.32 -1.42
N LEU A 141 1.17 -2.60 -2.37
CA LEU A 141 1.27 -2.08 -3.73
C LEU A 141 0.64 -0.69 -3.91
N THR A 142 -0.22 -0.26 -2.97
CA THR A 142 -0.94 1.01 -3.11
C THR A 142 -0.02 2.22 -3.33
N GLY A 143 1.17 2.23 -2.71
CA GLY A 143 2.19 3.26 -2.91
C GLY A 143 3.36 2.87 -3.84
N THR A 144 3.39 1.66 -4.40
CA THR A 144 4.53 1.16 -5.19
C THR A 144 4.24 1.34 -6.68
N ARG A 145 5.17 1.85 -7.48
CA ARG A 145 4.99 2.11 -8.92
C ARG A 145 6.23 1.71 -9.73
N PRO A 146 6.11 1.50 -11.05
CA PRO A 146 7.28 1.38 -11.90
C PRO A 146 7.92 2.76 -12.14
N VAL A 147 9.22 2.78 -12.42
CA VAL A 147 9.87 3.98 -12.94
C VAL A 147 9.55 4.09 -14.44
N LEU A 148 8.80 5.13 -14.80
CA LEU A 148 8.35 5.38 -16.16
C LEU A 148 8.88 6.72 -16.68
N PHE A 149 9.27 6.72 -17.95
CA PHE A 149 9.71 7.90 -18.69
C PHE A 149 8.89 8.06 -19.96
N GLN A 150 8.62 9.31 -20.32
CA GLN A 150 8.06 9.72 -21.60
C GLN A 150 8.65 11.07 -22.00
N THR A 151 9.02 11.24 -23.27
CA THR A 151 9.59 12.48 -23.80
C THR A 151 8.70 13.69 -23.53
N LYS A 152 7.38 13.53 -23.63
CA LYS A 152 6.37 14.57 -23.37
C LYS A 152 5.32 14.07 -22.37
N PRO A 153 4.75 14.95 -21.52
CA PRO A 153 3.55 14.60 -20.75
C PRO A 153 2.37 14.34 -21.70
N GLY A 154 1.56 13.33 -21.40
CA GLY A 154 0.35 13.02 -22.16
C GLY A 154 0.23 11.54 -22.56
N PRO A 155 -0.76 11.20 -23.41
CA PRO A 155 -1.03 9.83 -23.80
C PRO A 155 0.15 9.20 -24.55
N THR A 156 0.20 7.88 -24.53
CA THR A 156 1.20 7.11 -25.28
C THR A 156 0.90 7.12 -26.77
N SER A 157 1.96 7.15 -27.57
CA SER A 157 1.93 7.12 -29.02
C SER A 157 3.28 6.64 -29.56
N TYR A 158 3.37 6.38 -30.85
CA TYR A 158 4.63 6.02 -31.51
C TYR A 158 5.76 7.03 -31.25
N ASP A 159 5.44 8.33 -31.20
CA ASP A 159 6.39 9.43 -30.94
C ASP A 159 6.51 9.83 -29.45
N ASN A 160 5.74 9.17 -28.56
CA ASN A 160 5.72 9.43 -27.12
C ASN A 160 5.55 8.12 -26.30
N ALA A 161 6.26 7.07 -26.70
CA ALA A 161 6.20 5.78 -26.05
C ALA A 161 6.67 5.86 -24.60
N GLN A 162 6.04 5.07 -23.73
CA GLN A 162 6.58 4.82 -22.40
C GLN A 162 7.78 3.90 -22.48
N TRP A 163 8.78 4.23 -21.67
CA TRP A 163 9.95 3.42 -21.49
C TRP A 163 10.46 3.57 -20.06
N GLY A 164 11.46 2.78 -19.69
CA GLY A 164 12.00 2.74 -18.34
C GLY A 164 11.98 1.34 -17.77
N GLY A 165 12.45 1.25 -16.54
CA GLY A 165 12.65 0.01 -15.80
C GLY A 165 13.10 0.37 -14.40
N GLY A 166 12.83 -0.51 -13.44
CA GLY A 166 13.01 -0.23 -12.03
C GLY A 166 11.68 0.02 -11.34
N SER A 167 11.75 0.04 -10.02
CA SER A 167 10.62 0.23 -9.13
C SER A 167 10.81 1.50 -8.31
N LEU A 168 9.71 2.08 -7.86
CA LEU A 168 9.70 3.21 -6.95
C LEU A 168 8.56 3.05 -5.95
N PHE A 169 8.58 3.85 -4.90
CA PHE A 169 7.46 3.96 -3.97
C PHE A 169 7.23 5.42 -3.60
N VAL A 170 5.98 5.73 -3.34
CA VAL A 170 5.51 7.06 -2.99
C VAL A 170 5.31 7.13 -1.48
N VAL A 171 5.83 8.19 -0.87
CA VAL A 171 5.90 8.36 0.58
C VAL A 171 5.59 9.78 0.99
N CYS A 172 5.01 9.95 2.18
CA CYS A 172 4.90 11.23 2.85
C CYS A 172 5.89 11.28 4.01
N TRP A 173 6.63 12.39 4.11
CA TRP A 173 7.55 12.67 5.22
C TRP A 173 7.56 14.17 5.52
N GLY A 174 7.30 14.56 6.76
CA GLY A 174 7.26 15.98 7.15
C GLY A 174 6.20 16.79 6.41
N GLY A 175 5.09 16.16 5.98
CA GLY A 175 4.03 16.79 5.19
C GLY A 175 4.38 17.04 3.72
N VAL A 176 5.44 16.41 3.20
CA VAL A 176 5.87 16.51 1.80
C VAL A 176 5.85 15.11 1.18
N ASP A 177 5.30 15.01 -0.03
CA ASP A 177 5.21 13.75 -0.76
C ASP A 177 6.38 13.58 -1.74
N PHE A 178 6.95 12.38 -1.74
CA PHE A 178 8.10 12.01 -2.54
C PHE A 178 7.84 10.74 -3.32
N ALA A 179 8.38 10.65 -4.52
CA ALA A 179 8.60 9.37 -5.20
C ALA A 179 10.06 8.97 -5.01
N VAL A 180 10.32 7.81 -4.41
CA VAL A 180 11.65 7.32 -4.02
C VAL A 180 12.01 6.08 -4.83
N THR A 181 13.25 6.02 -5.32
CA THR A 181 13.81 4.87 -6.05
C THR A 181 15.32 4.78 -5.80
N ALA A 182 15.97 3.76 -6.36
CA ALA A 182 17.41 3.64 -6.34
C ALA A 182 18.05 4.58 -7.39
N LEU A 183 19.18 5.20 -7.06
CA LEU A 183 19.83 6.19 -7.94
C LEU A 183 20.29 5.55 -9.25
N HIS A 184 20.89 4.35 -9.19
CA HIS A 184 21.38 3.65 -10.36
C HIS A 184 20.28 3.32 -11.38
N VAL A 185 19.02 3.23 -10.96
CA VAL A 185 17.88 3.03 -11.87
C VAL A 185 17.81 4.17 -12.88
N ILE A 186 18.07 5.40 -12.42
CA ILE A 186 18.02 6.60 -13.26
C ILE A 186 19.29 6.75 -14.08
N GLU A 187 20.44 6.51 -13.46
CA GLU A 187 21.75 6.68 -14.11
C GLU A 187 21.98 5.65 -15.23
N ASN A 188 21.63 4.38 -14.99
CA ASN A 188 21.83 3.32 -15.99
C ASN A 188 20.96 3.50 -17.23
N LEU A 189 19.79 4.13 -17.07
CA LEU A 189 18.88 4.38 -18.18
C LEU A 189 19.29 5.60 -19.02
N GLY A 190 20.23 6.42 -18.55
CA GLY A 190 20.64 7.66 -19.23
C GLY A 190 19.50 8.65 -19.41
N ALA A 191 18.42 8.51 -18.63
CA ALA A 191 17.18 9.25 -18.80
C ALA A 191 17.34 10.71 -18.39
N ASN A 192 16.69 11.61 -19.12
CA ASN A 192 16.54 12.96 -18.63
C ASN A 192 15.54 12.94 -17.47
N ARG A 193 15.95 13.41 -16.29
CA ARG A 193 15.11 13.46 -15.09
C ARG A 193 13.77 14.18 -15.29
N LYS A 194 13.68 15.10 -16.28
CA LYS A 194 12.44 15.81 -16.66
C LYS A 194 11.44 14.94 -17.45
N GLU A 195 11.87 13.80 -17.97
CA GLU A 195 11.04 12.85 -18.70
C GLU A 195 10.33 11.86 -17.79
N PHE A 196 10.68 11.83 -16.49
CA PHE A 196 10.01 11.00 -15.50
C PHE A 196 8.52 11.31 -15.42
N ARG A 197 7.70 10.26 -15.33
CA ARG A 197 6.24 10.35 -15.21
C ARG A 197 5.78 9.46 -14.06
N LEU A 198 5.16 10.09 -13.06
CA LEU A 198 4.43 9.37 -12.03
C LEU A 198 2.95 9.34 -12.42
N LEU A 199 2.46 8.19 -12.86
CA LEU A 199 1.06 7.98 -13.17
C LEU A 199 0.34 7.48 -11.92
N LEU A 200 -0.80 8.10 -11.59
CA LEU A 200 -1.71 7.52 -10.60
C LEU A 200 -2.56 6.44 -11.27
N PRO A 201 -2.92 5.36 -10.55
CA PRO A 201 -3.90 4.40 -11.01
C PRO A 201 -5.17 5.14 -11.45
N GLU A 202 -5.73 4.74 -12.60
CA GLU A 202 -6.95 5.31 -13.17
C GLU A 202 -6.85 6.78 -13.66
N SER A 203 -5.68 7.44 -13.50
CA SER A 203 -5.43 8.77 -14.06
C SER A 203 -4.46 8.70 -15.24
N PRO A 204 -4.87 9.13 -16.46
CA PRO A 204 -3.95 9.24 -17.59
C PRO A 204 -3.00 10.46 -17.47
N VAL A 205 -3.21 11.32 -16.47
CA VAL A 205 -2.43 12.54 -16.27
C VAL A 205 -1.31 12.27 -15.27
N PRO A 206 -0.03 12.44 -15.66
CA PRO A 206 1.09 12.32 -14.74
C PRO A 206 1.05 13.43 -13.69
N LEU A 207 1.51 13.10 -12.48
CA LEU A 207 1.68 14.09 -11.43
C LEU A 207 2.80 15.07 -11.78
N ASP A 208 2.57 16.33 -11.41
CA ASP A 208 3.59 17.37 -11.47
C ASP A 208 4.68 17.07 -10.43
N MET A 209 5.90 16.90 -10.91
CA MET A 209 7.09 16.69 -10.09
C MET A 209 8.00 17.90 -10.18
N TYR A 210 8.75 18.22 -9.12
CA TYR A 210 9.81 19.22 -9.20
C TYR A 210 11.09 18.78 -8.51
N GLY A 211 12.23 19.09 -9.16
CA GLY A 211 13.55 18.76 -8.66
C GLY A 211 13.76 17.25 -8.45
N GLY A 212 14.89 16.93 -7.87
CA GLY A 212 15.11 15.65 -7.26
C GLY A 212 16.38 15.68 -6.44
N ILE A 213 16.41 14.81 -5.44
CA ILE A 213 17.39 14.81 -4.37
C ILE A 213 18.07 13.46 -4.36
N SER A 214 19.39 13.51 -4.20
CA SER A 214 20.23 12.36 -3.96
C SER A 214 21.26 12.76 -2.88
N PRO A 215 21.87 11.81 -2.18
CA PRO A 215 22.98 12.09 -1.30
C PRO A 215 24.12 12.82 -2.05
N SER A 216 24.90 13.65 -1.33
CA SER A 216 26.00 14.42 -1.93
C SER A 216 27.16 13.52 -2.33
N HIS A 217 27.76 13.76 -3.50
CA HIS A 217 28.89 13.02 -4.08
C HIS A 217 30.24 13.16 -3.35
N ASP A 218 30.29 13.77 -2.16
CA ASP A 218 31.54 14.06 -1.44
C ASP A 218 31.99 12.94 -0.49
N LEU A 219 31.50 11.70 -0.70
CA LEU A 219 31.77 10.57 0.19
C LEU A 219 32.76 9.56 -0.42
N PRO A 220 33.50 8.83 0.43
CA PRO A 220 34.51 7.89 -0.03
C PRO A 220 33.88 6.70 -0.81
N PRO A 221 34.61 6.13 -1.79
CA PRO A 221 34.11 5.16 -2.79
C PRO A 221 33.67 3.80 -2.23
N ASP A 222 33.75 3.59 -0.93
CA ASP A 222 33.33 2.39 -0.21
C ASP A 222 31.87 2.45 0.29
N ARG A 223 31.12 3.51 -0.05
CA ARG A 223 29.72 3.73 0.40
C ARG A 223 28.68 3.83 -0.71
N ASP A 224 29.02 3.51 -1.95
CA ASP A 224 28.13 3.67 -3.12
C ASP A 224 26.73 3.05 -2.91
N GLU A 225 26.62 1.93 -2.19
CA GLU A 225 25.32 1.27 -1.91
C GLU A 225 24.44 2.04 -0.92
N LEU A 226 25.02 2.81 0.00
CA LEU A 226 24.26 3.56 1.01
C LEU A 226 23.67 4.86 0.47
N ASP A 227 24.30 5.39 -0.58
CA ASP A 227 23.92 6.64 -1.23
C ASP A 227 23.10 6.42 -2.52
N ASP A 228 22.79 5.16 -2.83
CA ASP A 228 22.02 4.73 -4.00
C ASP A 228 20.52 5.01 -3.84
N ILE A 229 20.18 6.27 -3.59
CA ILE A 229 18.82 6.76 -3.34
C ILE A 229 18.58 7.99 -4.19
N TYR A 230 17.44 8.01 -4.86
CA TYR A 230 16.94 9.19 -5.55
C TYR A 230 15.49 9.44 -5.15
N ALA A 231 15.13 10.70 -4.90
CA ALA A 231 13.76 11.08 -4.64
C ALA A 231 13.34 12.31 -5.43
N TRP A 232 12.14 12.29 -6.02
CA TRP A 232 11.49 13.46 -6.62
C TRP A 232 10.43 14.02 -5.69
N HIS A 233 10.24 15.34 -5.69
CA HIS A 233 9.10 15.96 -5.00
C HIS A 233 7.84 15.88 -5.85
N ILE A 234 6.73 15.52 -5.21
CA ILE A 234 5.39 15.59 -5.80
C ILE A 234 4.79 16.95 -5.42
N LYS A 235 4.34 17.72 -6.41
CA LYS A 235 3.82 19.08 -6.20
C LYS A 235 2.42 19.10 -5.58
N GLY A 236 1.68 18.00 -5.70
CA GLY A 236 0.34 17.83 -5.19
C GLY A 236 -0.42 16.79 -6.01
N TYR A 237 -1.58 16.40 -5.49
CA TYR A 237 -2.48 15.45 -6.15
C TYR A 237 -3.62 16.18 -6.86
N PRO A 238 -4.20 15.59 -7.93
CA PRO A 238 -5.44 16.11 -8.51
C PRO A 238 -6.55 16.13 -7.45
N GLY A 239 -7.40 17.16 -7.45
CA GLY A 239 -8.38 17.43 -6.39
C GLY A 239 -9.48 16.38 -6.18
N SER A 240 -9.53 15.31 -6.98
CA SER A 240 -10.50 14.22 -6.87
C SER A 240 -10.03 13.03 -6.01
N ASN A 241 -8.98 13.19 -5.20
CA ASN A 241 -8.24 12.04 -4.69
C ASN A 241 -8.80 11.47 -3.37
N ASN A 242 -9.68 10.46 -3.48
CA ASN A 242 -10.18 9.67 -2.35
C ASN A 242 -9.32 8.42 -2.02
N GLY A 243 -8.10 8.32 -2.57
CA GLY A 243 -7.24 7.16 -2.38
C GLY A 243 -6.02 7.42 -1.48
N PHE A 244 -5.57 6.37 -0.79
CA PHE A 244 -4.23 6.30 -0.20
C PHE A 244 -3.24 6.09 -1.35
N TRP A 245 -2.19 6.90 -1.48
CA TRP A 245 -1.21 6.75 -2.58
C TRP A 245 0.23 6.90 -2.13
N ALA A 246 0.44 7.27 -0.86
CA ALA A 246 1.73 7.56 -0.28
C ALA A 246 1.79 6.93 1.10
N TRP A 247 2.90 6.27 1.42
CA TRP A 247 3.14 5.75 2.75
C TRP A 247 3.55 6.88 3.71
N ASP A 248 2.78 7.07 4.77
CA ASP A 248 3.18 7.95 5.88
C ASP A 248 4.34 7.29 6.65
N LEU A 249 5.57 7.72 6.35
CA LEU A 249 6.76 7.16 6.97
C LEU A 249 6.96 7.67 8.40
N GLU A 250 6.31 8.74 8.83
CA GLU A 250 6.36 9.19 10.23
C GLU A 250 5.66 8.18 11.15
N ARG A 251 4.61 7.53 10.63
CA ARG A 251 3.82 6.54 11.38
C ARG A 251 4.24 5.10 11.09
N TRP A 252 4.56 4.80 9.83
CA TRP A 252 4.65 3.43 9.31
C TRP A 252 6.03 3.07 8.81
N SER A 253 7.09 3.54 9.49
CA SER A 253 8.46 3.10 9.25
C SER A 253 9.16 2.58 10.51
N LYS A 254 10.08 1.64 10.32
CA LYS A 254 11.01 1.16 11.34
C LYS A 254 12.38 0.91 10.70
N PRO A 255 13.50 1.11 11.40
CA PRO A 255 14.81 0.76 10.87
C PRO A 255 14.90 -0.76 10.70
N ALA A 256 15.63 -1.22 9.69
CA ALA A 256 15.81 -2.65 9.47
C ALA A 256 16.64 -3.32 10.60
N THR A 257 17.35 -2.54 11.41
CA THR A 257 18.00 -3.02 12.64
C THR A 257 17.02 -3.52 13.71
N ASP A 258 15.74 -3.16 13.63
CA ASP A 258 14.69 -3.65 14.55
C ASP A 258 14.15 -5.03 14.14
N LEU A 259 14.57 -5.55 12.98
CA LEU A 259 14.14 -6.85 12.50
C LEU A 259 14.69 -7.99 13.36
N SER A 260 13.81 -8.91 13.72
CA SER A 260 14.22 -10.18 14.32
C SER A 260 14.75 -11.13 13.25
N PRO A 261 15.79 -11.94 13.54
CA PRO A 261 16.23 -12.99 12.62
C PRO A 261 15.06 -13.90 12.24
N GLY A 262 14.88 -14.16 10.95
CA GLY A 262 13.76 -14.96 10.45
C GLY A 262 12.41 -14.24 10.38
N GLN A 263 12.33 -12.95 10.72
CA GLN A 263 11.09 -12.18 10.58
C GLN A 263 10.69 -12.11 9.11
N GLN A 264 9.39 -12.30 8.84
CA GLN A 264 8.83 -12.25 7.49
C GLN A 264 8.98 -10.85 6.91
N LEU A 265 9.47 -10.80 5.68
CA LEU A 265 9.63 -9.62 4.86
C LEU A 265 8.80 -9.73 3.58
N TYR A 266 8.42 -8.58 3.05
CA TYR A 266 7.65 -8.43 1.82
C TYR A 266 8.29 -7.33 0.98
N ALA A 267 8.90 -7.70 -0.15
CA ALA A 267 9.56 -6.78 -1.05
C ALA A 267 8.69 -6.60 -2.30
N ALA A 268 8.36 -5.36 -2.66
CA ALA A 268 7.45 -5.08 -3.76
C ALA A 268 8.13 -4.35 -4.91
N GLY A 269 7.70 -4.62 -6.13
CA GLY A 269 8.22 -3.93 -7.30
C GLY A 269 7.61 -4.43 -8.61
N TYR A 270 8.24 -4.00 -9.70
CA TYR A 270 7.82 -4.22 -11.08
C TYR A 270 8.96 -4.87 -11.87
N PRO A 271 9.09 -6.21 -11.79
CA PRO A 271 10.16 -6.93 -12.44
C PRO A 271 9.99 -6.94 -13.96
N ASP A 272 11.05 -7.35 -14.66
CA ASP A 272 11.00 -7.58 -16.11
C ASP A 272 10.32 -8.92 -16.40
N LEU A 273 9.01 -8.88 -16.61
CA LEU A 273 8.18 -10.04 -16.93
C LEU A 273 7.82 -10.06 -18.42
N ASP A 274 7.45 -11.24 -18.90
CA ASP A 274 6.76 -11.39 -20.17
C ASP A 274 5.51 -10.48 -20.17
N ASP A 275 5.19 -9.91 -21.33
CA ASP A 275 4.10 -8.94 -21.53
C ASP A 275 4.23 -7.59 -20.80
N ARG A 276 5.40 -7.27 -20.20
CA ARG A 276 5.66 -5.94 -19.63
C ARG A 276 5.51 -4.81 -20.64
N TYR A 277 5.80 -5.05 -21.93
CA TYR A 277 5.67 -4.05 -22.98
C TYR A 277 4.48 -4.33 -23.89
N ASP A 278 3.54 -3.39 -23.94
CA ASP A 278 2.45 -3.36 -24.92
C ASP A 278 2.92 -2.54 -26.13
N PHE A 279 3.44 -3.25 -27.12
CA PHE A 279 3.97 -2.66 -28.35
C PHE A 279 2.89 -2.02 -29.22
N GLU A 280 1.63 -2.45 -29.11
CA GLU A 280 0.53 -1.89 -29.90
C GLU A 280 0.09 -0.52 -29.37
N ASN A 281 0.12 -0.35 -28.05
CA ASN A 281 -0.29 0.88 -27.38
C ASN A 281 0.89 1.74 -26.88
N PHE A 282 2.13 1.33 -27.18
CA PHE A 282 3.37 2.02 -26.80
C PHE A 282 3.48 2.31 -25.30
N LYS A 283 3.00 1.38 -24.46
CA LYS A 283 2.91 1.53 -23.00
C LYS A 283 3.61 0.40 -22.26
N ILE A 284 3.97 0.65 -21.01
CA ILE A 284 4.42 -0.39 -20.08
C ILE A 284 3.19 -0.90 -19.31
N ASN A 285 3.00 -2.22 -19.31
CA ASN A 285 2.03 -2.88 -18.45
C ASN A 285 2.58 -2.95 -17.03
N GLU A 286 1.84 -2.40 -16.08
CA GLU A 286 2.23 -2.30 -14.68
C GLU A 286 1.98 -3.63 -13.95
N ILE A 287 2.81 -4.64 -14.22
CA ILE A 287 2.71 -5.95 -13.58
C ILE A 287 3.53 -5.93 -12.28
N ALA A 288 2.85 -5.71 -11.16
CA ALA A 288 3.46 -5.66 -9.84
C ALA A 288 3.63 -7.07 -9.25
N VAL A 289 4.70 -7.27 -8.47
CA VAL A 289 4.92 -8.50 -7.69
C VAL A 289 5.22 -8.16 -6.23
N ILE A 290 4.91 -9.12 -5.35
CA ILE A 290 5.33 -9.13 -3.95
C ILE A 290 6.20 -10.37 -3.75
N ILE A 291 7.47 -10.16 -3.44
CA ILE A 291 8.43 -11.21 -3.09
C ILE A 291 8.39 -11.41 -1.58
N THR A 292 8.11 -12.64 -1.17
CA THR A 292 8.10 -13.10 0.22
C THR A 292 9.42 -13.74 0.61
N GLY A 293 9.78 -13.62 1.88
CA GLY A 293 11.05 -14.12 2.40
C GLY A 293 11.26 -13.72 3.84
N VAL A 294 12.47 -13.97 4.36
CA VAL A 294 12.80 -13.73 5.76
C VAL A 294 14.08 -12.92 5.92
N ALA A 295 14.16 -12.15 7.00
CA ALA A 295 15.36 -11.42 7.38
C ALA A 295 16.51 -12.40 7.69
N ALA A 296 17.58 -12.34 6.89
CA ALA A 296 18.68 -13.31 6.89
C ALA A 296 20.02 -12.75 7.40
N GLY A 297 20.09 -11.44 7.66
CA GLY A 297 21.25 -10.79 8.26
C GLY A 297 21.63 -9.49 7.57
N VAL A 298 22.89 -9.09 7.77
CA VAL A 298 23.45 -7.82 7.30
C VAL A 298 24.61 -8.13 6.35
N LEU A 299 24.56 -7.59 5.13
CA LEU A 299 25.65 -7.72 4.16
C LEU A 299 26.81 -6.77 4.51
N LEU A 300 26.47 -5.52 4.77
CA LEU A 300 27.34 -4.47 5.30
C LEU A 300 26.49 -3.50 6.13
N ASP A 301 27.10 -2.67 6.98
CA ASP A 301 26.33 -1.77 7.85
C ASP A 301 25.39 -0.86 7.04
N GLY A 302 24.08 -1.07 7.20
CA GLY A 302 23.04 -0.37 6.47
C GLY A 302 22.44 -1.10 5.28
N VAL A 303 23.01 -2.22 4.85
CA VAL A 303 22.46 -3.08 3.79
C VAL A 303 22.18 -4.45 4.35
N HIS A 304 20.90 -4.81 4.34
CA HIS A 304 20.35 -6.03 4.90
C HIS A 304 20.06 -7.05 3.82
N VAL A 305 19.99 -8.32 4.21
CA VAL A 305 19.73 -9.45 3.32
C VAL A 305 18.40 -10.09 3.67
N MET A 306 17.59 -10.32 2.65
CA MET A 306 16.38 -11.11 2.67
C MET A 306 16.64 -12.42 1.91
N ASP A 307 16.48 -13.56 2.58
CA ASP A 307 16.42 -14.85 1.91
C ASP A 307 14.98 -15.04 1.41
N ILE A 308 14.83 -15.18 0.09
CA ILE A 308 13.51 -15.18 -0.57
C ILE A 308 13.03 -16.59 -0.87
N GLU A 309 11.73 -16.73 -1.06
CA GLU A 309 11.11 -17.94 -1.59
C GLU A 309 11.52 -18.16 -3.06
N GLU A 310 11.26 -19.37 -3.57
CA GLU A 310 11.50 -19.67 -4.97
C GLU A 310 10.53 -18.89 -5.86
N VAL A 311 11.07 -18.24 -6.89
CA VAL A 311 10.31 -17.52 -7.90
C VAL A 311 10.67 -18.04 -9.28
N ASP A 312 9.72 -17.99 -10.20
CA ASP A 312 9.83 -18.48 -11.57
C ASP A 312 10.35 -17.44 -12.58
N HIS A 313 10.65 -16.22 -12.11
CA HIS A 313 11.12 -15.09 -12.92
C HIS A 313 12.43 -14.48 -12.39
N ASP A 314 13.07 -13.65 -13.20
CA ASP A 314 14.23 -12.86 -12.78
C ASP A 314 13.78 -11.67 -11.90
N LEU A 315 14.64 -11.25 -10.97
CA LEU A 315 14.40 -10.12 -10.08
C LEU A 315 14.85 -8.77 -10.67
N ASN A 316 15.27 -8.76 -11.95
CA ASN A 316 15.61 -7.54 -12.67
C ASN A 316 14.46 -6.53 -12.59
N LEU A 317 14.80 -5.24 -12.45
CA LEU A 317 13.87 -4.11 -12.31
C LEU A 317 13.12 -3.99 -10.97
N LEU A 318 13.38 -4.86 -9.98
CA LEU A 318 12.88 -4.65 -8.61
C LEU A 318 13.61 -3.54 -7.83
N SER A 319 14.82 -3.16 -8.25
CA SER A 319 15.60 -2.12 -7.59
C SER A 319 14.80 -0.81 -7.46
N GLY A 320 14.91 -0.17 -6.30
CA GLY A 320 14.14 1.00 -5.91
C GLY A 320 12.76 0.70 -5.31
N GLY A 321 12.31 -0.55 -5.31
CA GLY A 321 11.07 -0.97 -4.66
C GLY A 321 11.17 -0.99 -3.13
N PRO A 322 10.04 -0.90 -2.40
CA PRO A 322 10.04 -0.92 -0.94
C PRO A 322 10.09 -2.33 -0.36
N VAL A 323 10.63 -2.44 0.85
CA VAL A 323 10.61 -3.64 1.69
C VAL A 323 9.84 -3.34 2.96
N PHE A 324 8.89 -4.22 3.29
CA PHE A 324 8.04 -4.14 4.46
C PHE A 324 8.25 -5.33 5.39
N ALA A 325 7.93 -5.13 6.67
CA ALA A 325 7.81 -6.20 7.66
C ALA A 325 6.56 -5.97 8.51
N LYS A 326 6.00 -7.05 9.06
CA LYS A 326 4.90 -6.94 10.03
C LYS A 326 5.47 -6.73 11.44
N PHE A 327 4.96 -5.71 12.12
CA PHE A 327 5.12 -5.51 13.57
C PHE A 327 3.72 -5.28 14.16
N ASP A 328 3.37 -6.03 15.20
CA ASP A 328 2.05 -5.95 15.85
C ASP A 328 0.88 -5.98 14.83
N ASP A 329 0.95 -6.92 13.89
CA ASP A 329 0.00 -7.15 12.78
C ASP A 329 -0.15 -5.98 11.78
N LYS A 330 0.74 -4.99 11.81
CA LYS A 330 0.76 -3.87 10.84
C LYS A 330 2.02 -3.88 10.00
N PHE A 331 1.89 -3.48 8.75
CA PHE A 331 3.03 -3.35 7.84
C PHE A 331 3.79 -2.05 8.11
N TYR A 332 5.10 -2.17 8.29
CA TYR A 332 6.02 -1.05 8.40
C TYR A 332 7.05 -1.12 7.28
N TYR A 333 7.33 0.02 6.67
CA TYR A 333 8.44 0.20 5.75
C TYR A 333 9.76 0.02 6.51
N VAL A 334 10.62 -0.89 6.05
CA VAL A 334 11.91 -1.20 6.66
C VAL A 334 13.11 -0.96 5.75
N GLY A 335 12.89 -0.77 4.45
CA GLY A 335 13.99 -0.44 3.54
C GLY A 335 13.63 -0.42 2.07
N MET A 336 14.64 -0.24 1.22
CA MET A 336 14.51 -0.15 -0.23
C MET A 336 15.39 -1.19 -0.93
N ILE A 337 14.83 -1.90 -1.90
CA ILE A 337 15.53 -2.92 -2.69
C ILE A 337 16.68 -2.26 -3.45
N LEU A 338 17.90 -2.78 -3.29
CA LEU A 338 19.07 -2.35 -4.08
C LEU A 338 19.31 -3.29 -5.27
N ARG A 339 19.26 -4.60 -5.01
CA ARG A 339 19.46 -5.65 -6.01
C ARG A 339 18.98 -6.99 -5.49
N GLY A 340 18.61 -7.89 -6.41
CA GLY A 340 18.28 -9.27 -6.09
C GLY A 340 18.86 -10.23 -7.12
N ARG A 341 18.99 -11.51 -6.74
CA ARG A 341 19.24 -12.62 -7.67
C ARG A 341 18.36 -13.81 -7.30
N SER A 342 17.50 -14.22 -8.23
CA SER A 342 16.59 -15.36 -8.04
C SER A 342 17.38 -16.68 -7.84
N GLN A 343 18.46 -16.89 -8.58
CA GLN A 343 19.29 -18.12 -8.48
C GLN A 343 19.89 -18.33 -7.09
N SER A 344 20.33 -17.25 -6.43
CA SER A 344 20.84 -17.33 -5.05
C SER A 344 19.74 -17.18 -3.99
N ARG A 345 18.49 -16.95 -4.42
CA ARG A 345 17.34 -16.66 -3.55
C ARG A 345 17.64 -15.58 -2.51
N LYS A 346 18.28 -14.50 -2.96
CA LYS A 346 18.67 -13.37 -2.09
C LYS A 346 18.30 -12.04 -2.69
N LEU A 347 17.81 -11.17 -1.82
CA LEU A 347 17.57 -9.76 -2.10
C LEU A 347 18.33 -8.93 -1.06
N ASN A 348 19.08 -7.93 -1.54
CA ASN A 348 19.76 -6.96 -0.68
C ASN A 348 18.98 -5.66 -0.69
N PHE A 349 18.77 -5.08 0.49
CA PHE A 349 18.00 -3.86 0.64
C PHE A 349 18.66 -2.88 1.61
N LEU A 350 18.54 -1.60 1.29
CA LEU A 350 19.02 -0.48 2.07
C LEU A 350 18.08 -0.22 3.24
N ASP A 351 18.65 -0.03 4.43
CA ASP A 351 17.91 0.30 5.65
C ASP A 351 17.12 1.61 5.50
N SER A 352 15.85 1.61 5.95
CA SER A 352 14.95 2.76 5.90
C SER A 352 15.57 4.04 6.48
N LYS A 353 16.49 3.91 7.45
CA LYS A 353 17.19 5.05 8.07
C LYS A 353 17.90 5.95 7.05
N TYR A 354 18.43 5.40 5.95
CA TYR A 354 19.14 6.19 4.94
C TYR A 354 18.19 6.96 4.05
N VAL A 355 17.08 6.34 3.65
CA VAL A 355 16.00 7.01 2.90
C VAL A 355 15.44 8.15 3.74
N ILE A 356 15.05 7.87 4.99
CA ILE A 356 14.50 8.88 5.90
C ILE A 356 15.50 10.03 6.13
N LYS A 357 16.79 9.73 6.30
CA LYS A 357 17.83 10.75 6.47
C LYS A 357 17.94 11.68 5.25
N LEU A 358 17.85 11.14 4.04
CA LEU A 358 17.85 11.96 2.81
C LEU A 358 16.64 12.91 2.79
N LEU A 359 15.45 12.38 3.07
CA LEU A 359 14.21 13.17 3.09
C LEU A 359 14.23 14.25 4.19
N ASP A 360 14.72 13.91 5.38
CA ASP A 360 14.82 14.84 6.51
C ASP A 360 15.81 15.99 6.25
N THR A 361 17.01 15.66 5.74
CA THR A 361 18.03 16.67 5.39
C THR A 361 17.47 17.70 4.42
N HIS A 362 16.70 17.25 3.43
CA HIS A 362 16.09 18.14 2.46
C HIS A 362 14.95 18.98 3.07
N ASN A 363 14.09 18.39 3.88
CA ASN A 363 12.97 19.10 4.53
C ASN A 363 13.43 20.15 5.55
N GLN A 364 14.50 19.90 6.29
CA GLN A 364 15.09 20.88 7.22
C GLN A 364 15.72 22.07 6.47
N GLY A 365 16.30 21.83 5.29
CA GLY A 365 16.79 22.89 4.39
C GLY A 365 15.69 23.89 4.01
N HIS A 366 14.45 23.42 3.78
CA HIS A 366 13.30 24.27 3.46
C HIS A 366 12.74 25.07 4.64
N LYS A 367 12.77 24.52 5.87
CA LYS A 367 12.33 25.24 7.09
C LYS A 367 13.29 26.38 7.46
N SER A 368 14.58 26.18 7.21
CA SER A 368 15.64 27.16 7.48
C SER A 368 15.57 28.38 6.55
N GLN A 369 15.14 28.20 5.30
CA GLN A 369 14.99 29.30 4.34
C GLN A 369 13.75 30.17 4.60
N LYS A 370 12.69 29.62 5.22
CA LYS A 370 11.46 30.38 5.56
C LYS A 370 11.59 31.27 6.81
N THR A 371 12.69 31.17 7.56
CA THR A 371 12.91 31.97 8.79
C THR A 371 13.87 33.14 8.59
N THR A 372 14.29 33.38 7.34
CA THR A 372 15.22 34.47 6.97
C THR A 372 14.61 35.55 6.09
N ASP A 373 13.30 35.55 5.86
CA ASP A 373 12.59 36.64 5.17
C ASP A 373 11.79 37.53 6.14
#